data_AF-A0A177FWS8-F1
#
_entry.id   AF-A0A177FWS8-F1
#
_cell.length_a   1.000
_cell.length_b   1.000
_cell.length_c   1.000
_cell.angle_alpha   90.00
_cell.angle_beta   90.00
_cell.angle_gamma   90.00
#
_symmetry.space_group_name_H-M   'P 1'
#
loop_
_entity.id
_entity.type
_entity.pdbx_description
1 polymer ?
#
loop_
_entity_poly.entity_id
_entity_poly.type
_entity_poly.pdbx_seq_one_letter_code
_entity_poly.pdbx_strand_id
1 'polypeptide(L)' 'MGTLVVGAPIVFVGTASAHRAEALAGTNFLIDRLKTGAPFWKCERYQDGRQVWVEAREADDKAAASWD' A
#
# COMPACT_ATOMS: atom_id res chain seq x y z
N MET A 1 9.17 -9.35 1.79
CA MET A 1 9.37 -8.86 3.17
C MET A 1 10.86 -8.68 3.38
N GLY A 2 11.32 -7.48 3.77
CA GLY A 2 12.74 -7.15 3.88
C GLY A 2 12.98 -5.70 4.32
N THR A 3 14.24 -5.32 4.56
CA THR A 3 14.61 -3.95 4.93
C THR A 3 14.61 -3.05 3.70
N LEU A 4 13.79 -2.00 3.72
CA LEU A 4 13.73 -0.98 2.68
C LEU A 4 14.42 0.29 3.19
N VAL A 5 15.30 0.86 2.37
CA VAL A 5 15.88 2.17 2.64
C VAL A 5 14.86 3.26 2.31
N VAL A 6 15.00 4.42 2.97
CA VAL A 6 14.15 5.58 2.69
C VAL A 6 14.25 5.94 1.20
N GLY A 7 13.10 6.12 0.54
CA GLY A 7 13.01 6.41 -0.89
C GLY A 7 13.00 5.19 -1.81
N ALA A 8 13.18 3.97 -1.28
CA ALA A 8 13.02 2.76 -2.10
C ALA A 8 11.56 2.54 -2.50
N PRO A 9 11.28 2.10 -3.74
CA PRO A 9 9.94 1.74 -4.16
C PRO A 9 9.43 0.56 -3.34
N ILE A 10 8.25 0.73 -2.73
CA ILE A 10 7.66 -0.27 -1.83
C ILE A 10 6.74 -1.23 -2.59
N VAL A 11 6.00 -0.71 -3.57
CA VAL A 11 5.04 -1.46 -4.38
C VAL A 11 5.08 -0.93 -5.82
N PHE A 12 4.98 -1.84 -6.79
CA PHE A 12 4.76 -1.53 -8.19
C PHE A 12 3.44 -2.16 -8.66
N VAL A 13 2.63 -1.38 -9.37
CA VAL A 13 1.36 -1.81 -9.96
C VAL A 13 1.33 -1.36 -11.41
N GLY A 14 0.93 -2.25 -12.32
CA GLY A 14 0.78 -1.95 -13.74
C GLY A 14 -0.44 -2.65 -14.33
N THR A 15 -1.13 -1.98 -15.23
CA THR A 15 -2.28 -2.50 -15.98
C THR A 15 -2.15 -2.18 -17.46
N ALA A 16 -2.81 -2.99 -18.28
CA ALA A 16 -2.86 -2.79 -19.73
C ALA A 16 -4.28 -3.03 -20.24
N SER A 17 -4.72 -2.22 -21.20
CA SER A 17 -5.99 -2.35 -21.90
C SER A 17 -5.88 -1.76 -23.30
N ALA A 18 -6.79 -2.13 -24.19
CA ALA A 18 -6.91 -1.57 -25.54
C ALA A 18 -7.16 -0.06 -25.53
N HIS A 19 -7.81 0.44 -24.49
CA HIS A 19 -8.12 1.85 -24.31
C HIS A 19 -7.59 2.35 -22.96
N ARG A 20 -7.13 3.61 -22.95
CA ARG A 20 -6.43 4.20 -21.79
C ARG A 20 -7.31 4.34 -20.56
N ALA A 21 -8.62 4.52 -20.72
CA ALA A 21 -9.52 4.79 -19.60
C ALA A 21 -9.61 3.58 -18.66
N GLU A 22 -9.64 2.40 -19.24
CA GLU A 22 -9.76 1.10 -18.58
C GLU A 22 -8.44 0.70 -17.93
N ALA A 23 -7.30 1.00 -18.57
CA ALA A 23 -6.00 0.83 -17.93
C ALA A 23 -5.87 1.73 -16.69
N LEU A 24 -6.22 3.01 -16.81
CA LEU A 24 -6.20 3.94 -15.68
C LEU A 24 -7.15 3.50 -14.56
N ALA A 25 -8.38 3.10 -14.90
CA ALA A 25 -9.35 2.60 -13.93
C ALA A 25 -8.84 1.33 -13.22
N GLY A 26 -8.23 0.39 -13.95
CA GLY A 26 -7.64 -0.82 -13.39
C GLY A 26 -6.49 -0.52 -12.43
N THR A 27 -5.61 0.43 -12.76
CA THR A 27 -4.51 0.83 -11.86
C THR A 27 -5.06 1.43 -10.57
N ASN A 28 -6.10 2.27 -10.68
CA ASN A 28 -6.71 2.89 -9.51
C ASN A 28 -7.36 1.82 -8.61
N PHE A 29 -8.11 0.89 -9.19
CA PHE A 29 -8.71 -0.22 -8.46
C PHE A 29 -7.66 -1.07 -7.71
N LEU A 30 -6.55 -1.41 -8.37
CA LEU A 30 -5.49 -2.20 -7.75
C LEU A 30 -4.80 -1.47 -6.59
N ILE A 31 -4.59 -0.16 -6.70
CA ILE A 31 -4.03 0.65 -5.61
C ILE A 31 -4.99 0.69 -4.42
N ASP A 32 -6.28 0.94 -4.67
CA ASP A 32 -7.30 1.01 -3.62
C ASP A 32 -7.47 -0.34 -2.93
N ARG A 33 -7.44 -1.44 -3.68
CA ARG A 33 -7.51 -2.80 -3.12
C ARG A 33 -6.27 -3.16 -2.33
N LEU A 34 -5.09 -2.72 -2.76
CA LEU A 34 -3.84 -2.96 -2.04
C LEU A 34 -3.77 -2.18 -0.72
N LYS A 35 -4.35 -0.98 -0.66
CA LYS A 35 -4.42 -0.19 0.58
C LYS A 35 -5.44 -0.74 1.58
N THR A 36 -6.54 -1.32 1.09
CA THR A 36 -7.64 -1.79 1.95
C THR A 36 -7.53 -3.25 2.35
N GLY A 37 -6.90 -4.09 1.53
CA GLY A 37 -6.93 -5.55 1.70
C GLY A 37 -5.61 -6.20 2.09
N ALA A 38 -4.49 -5.48 2.04
CA ALA A 38 -3.19 -6.07 2.33
C ALA A 38 -2.69 -5.61 3.72
N PRO A 39 -2.66 -6.51 4.72
CA PRO A 39 -2.13 -6.17 6.03
C PRO A 39 -0.61 -6.05 5.92
N PHE A 40 -0.13 -4.83 5.73
CA PHE A 40 1.29 -4.51 5.76
C PHE A 40 1.68 -4.01 7.14
N TRP A 41 2.57 -4.72 7.81
CA TRP A 41 3.20 -4.24 9.04
C TRP A 41 4.53 -3.56 8.70
N LYS A 42 4.62 -2.26 8.95
CA LYS A 42 5.84 -1.48 8.75
C LYS A 42 6.59 -1.36 10.08
N CYS A 43 7.82 -1.87 10.14
CA CYS A 43 8.74 -1.64 11.26
C CYS A 43 9.77 -0.59 10.85
N GLU A 44 9.83 0.52 11.58
CA GLU A 44 10.82 1.57 11.38
C GLU A 44 12.01 1.34 12.31
N ARG A 45 13.22 1.35 11.74
CA ARG A 45 14.48 1.21 12.47
C ARG A 45 15.21 2.54 12.46
N TYR A 46 15.48 3.07 13.65
CA TYR A 46 16.18 4.33 13.84
C TYR A 46 17.67 4.10 14.06
N GLN A 47 18.49 5.11 13.76
CA GLN A 47 19.95 5.03 13.87
C GLN A 47 20.44 4.85 15.32
N ASP A 48 19.60 5.19 16.31
CA ASP A 48 19.86 5.01 17.74
C ASP A 48 19.51 3.58 18.23
N GLY A 49 19.13 2.67 17.33
CA GLY A 49 18.80 1.29 17.65
C GLY A 49 17.34 1.06 18.03
N ARG A 50 16.51 2.11 18.12
CA ARG A 50 15.07 1.95 18.36
C ARG A 50 14.38 1.29 17.17
N GLN A 51 13.46 0.37 17.45
CA GLN A 51 12.56 -0.24 16.47
C GLN A 51 11.12 0.05 16.88
N VAL A 52 10.36 0.69 15.99
CA VAL A 52 8.96 1.05 16.23
C VAL A 52 8.10 0.37 15.18
N TRP A 53 7.12 -0.41 15.62
CA TRP A 53 6.09 -0.92 14.73
C TRP A 53 5.06 0.17 14.51
N VAL A 54 4.84 0.53 13.25
CA VAL A 54 3.81 1.50 12.86
C VAL A 54 2.48 0.76 12.89
N GLU A 55 1.58 1.21 13.77
CA GLU A 55 0.20 0.70 13.83
C GLU A 55 -0.55 1.06 12.53
N ALA A 56 -1.40 0.14 12.08
CA ALA A 56 -2.29 0.37 10.97
C ALA A 56 -3.21 1.57 11.28
N ARG A 57 -3.44 2.45 10.30
CA ARG A 57 -4.25 3.65 10.53
C ARG A 57 -5.73 3.28 10.46
N GLU A 58 -6.55 3.79 11.39
CA GLU A 58 -8.03 3.66 11.37
C GLU A 58 -8.68 4.08 10.03
N ALA A 59 -7.99 4.90 9.23
CA ALA A 59 -8.45 5.27 7.90
C ALA A 59 -8.47 4.08 6.91
N ASP A 60 -7.58 3.11 7.08
CA ASP A 60 -7.53 1.89 6.26
C ASP A 60 -8.72 0.97 6.59
N ASP A 61 -9.12 0.90 7.86
CA ASP A 61 -10.30 0.15 8.32
C ASP A 61 -11.61 0.73 7.77
N LYS A 62 -11.74 2.07 7.74
CA LYS A 62 -12.91 2.75 7.16
C LYS A 62 -13.03 2.57 5.65
N ALA A 63 -11.92 2.50 4.93
CA ALA A 63 -11.90 2.26 3.50
C ALA A 63 -12.18 0.79 3.14
N ALA A 64 -11.86 -0.16 4.03
CA ALA A 64 -12.26 -1.56 3.89
C ALA A 64 -13.78 -1.76 4.06
N ALA A 65 -14.41 -0.99 4.96
CA ALA A 65 -15.84 -1.09 5.27
C ALA A 65 -16.78 -0.50 4.20
N SER A 66 -16.28 0.26 3.22
CA SER A 66 -17.12 0.93 2.21
C SER A 66 -17.46 0.06 0.99
N TRP A 67 -17.15 -1.24 1.02
CA TRP A 67 -17.33 -2.17 -0.10
C TRP A 67 -18.28 -3.35 0.21
N ASP A 68 -19.11 -3.24 1.26
CA ASP A 68 -20.25 -4.14 1.52
C ASP A 68 -21.50 -3.73 0.73
#